data_AF-A0A9X4LGY6-F1
#
_entry.id   AF-A0A9X4LGY6-F1
#
_cell.length_a   1.000
_cell.length_b   1.000
_cell.length_c   1.000
_cell.angle_alpha   90.00
_cell.angle_beta   90.00
_cell.angle_gamma   90.00
#
_symmetry.space_group_name_H-M   'P 1'
#
loop_
_entity.id
_entity.type
_entity.pdbx_description
1 polymer ?
#
loop_
_entity_poly.entity_id
_entity_poly.type
_entity_poly.pdbx_seq_one_letter_code
_entity_poly.pdbx_strand_id
1 'polypeptide(L)' 'MHSTTYENLLSETTKIFKKQHLSEEQAKIISNVLLNANLRGVDSHGVLRLEHYVKRIKSGCINKYV' A
#
# COMPACT_ATOMS: atom_id res chain seq x y z
N MET A 1 8.05 -12.15 14.32
CA MET A 1 7.21 -10.96 14.09
C MET A 1 8.12 -9.75 14.18
N HIS A 2 8.15 -8.88 13.16
CA HIS A 2 8.99 -7.68 13.18
C HIS A 2 8.11 -6.47 13.48
N SER A 3 8.53 -5.61 14.41
CA SER A 3 7.81 -4.40 14.77
C SER A 3 8.46 -3.18 14.13
N THR A 4 7.63 -2.29 13.58
CA THR A 4 8.05 -0.99 13.06
C THR A 4 6.98 0.05 13.40
N THR A 5 7.29 1.33 13.26
CA THR A 5 6.31 2.40 13.49
C THR A 5 5.35 2.56 12.31
N TYR A 6 4.20 3.17 12.57
CA TYR A 6 3.21 3.49 11.54
C TYR A 6 3.83 4.38 10.45
N GLU A 7 4.61 5.38 10.84
CA GLU A 7 5.22 6.36 9.94
C GLU A 7 6.24 5.70 9.00
N ASN A 8 7.09 4.82 9.55
CA ASN A 8 8.06 4.08 8.75
C ASN A 8 7.34 3.16 7.75
N LEU A 9 6.34 2.41 8.20
CA LEU A 9 5.59 1.51 7.33
C LEU A 9 4.79 2.27 6.26
N LEU A 10 4.24 3.44 6.61
CA LEU A 10 3.49 4.28 5.68
C LEU A 10 4.42 4.84 4.60
N SER A 11 5.60 5.32 5.00
CA SER A 11 6.63 5.85 4.11
C SER A 11 7.09 4.78 3.11
N GLU A 12 7.42 3.58 3.58
CA GLU A 12 7.87 2.48 2.71
C GLU A 12 6.77 1.98 1.78
N THR A 13 5.55 1.78 2.28
CA THR A 13 4.41 1.34 1.46
C THR A 13 4.11 2.37 0.36
N THR A 14 4.14 3.67 0.71
CA THR A 14 3.92 4.76 -0.25
C THR A 14 5.01 4.78 -1.33
N LYS A 15 6.29 4.64 -0.94
CA LYS A 15 7.41 4.55 -1.90
C LYS A 15 7.24 3.39 -2.88
N ILE A 16 6.75 2.23 -2.41
CA ILE A 16 6.51 1.06 -3.27
C ILE A 16 5.42 1.34 -4.30
N PHE A 17 4.31 1.99 -3.92
CA PHE A 17 3.26 2.37 -4.87
C PHE A 17 3.71 3.45 -5.85
N LYS A 18 4.51 4.43 -5.41
CA LYS A 18 5.11 5.43 -6.31
C LYS A 18 6.02 4.79 -7.37
N LYS A 19 6.79 3.76 -6.99
CA LYS A 19 7.58 2.96 -7.94
C LYS A 19 6.72 2.23 -8.98
N GLN A 20 5.41 2.12 -8.77
CA GLN A 20 4.46 1.59 -9.77
C GLN A 20 3.82 2.67 -10.64
N HIS A 21 4.32 3.92 -10.58
CA HIS A 21 3.84 5.11 -11.31
C HIS A 21 2.48 5.65 -10.87
N LEU A 22 2.08 5.40 -9.61
CA LEU A 22 0.94 6.10 -9.02
C LEU A 22 1.34 7.53 -8.61
N SER A 23 0.37 8.44 -8.61
CA SER A 23 0.57 9.78 -8.06
C SER A 23 0.90 9.70 -6.57
N GLU A 24 1.56 10.74 -6.04
CA GLU A 24 1.85 10.85 -4.60
C GLU A 24 0.58 10.69 -3.75
N GLU A 25 -0.52 11.31 -4.20
CA GLU A 25 -1.80 11.28 -3.54
C GLU A 25 -2.41 9.87 -3.53
N GLN A 26 -2.50 9.20 -4.68
CA GLN A 26 -3.02 7.83 -4.78
C GLN A 26 -2.18 6.85 -3.95
N ALA A 27 -0.85 6.96 -4.04
CA ALA A 27 0.07 6.12 -3.28
C ALA A 27 -0.14 6.29 -1.76
N LYS A 28 -0.34 7.53 -1.30
CA LYS A 28 -0.66 7.83 0.10
C LYS A 28 -2.02 7.28 0.51
N ILE A 29 -3.06 7.47 -0.30
CA ILE A 29 -4.42 6.99 0.01
C ILE A 29 -4.41 5.47 0.19
N ILE A 30 -3.88 4.71 -0.78
CA ILE A 30 -3.87 3.26 -0.72
C ILE A 30 -3.04 2.78 0.47
N SER A 31 -1.85 3.36 0.69
CA SER A 31 -1.02 3.00 1.84
C SER A 31 -1.74 3.25 3.16
N ASN A 32 -2.39 4.40 3.32
CA ASN A 32 -3.17 4.70 4.53
C ASN A 32 -4.30 3.69 4.75
N VAL A 33 -5.01 3.26 3.70
CA VAL A 33 -6.08 2.25 3.82
C VAL A 33 -5.52 0.91 4.32
N LEU A 34 -4.40 0.44 3.75
CA LEU A 34 -3.77 -0.81 4.18
C LEU A 34 -3.32 -0.72 5.64
N LEU A 35 -2.63 0.34 6.03
CA LEU A 35 -2.14 0.47 7.40
C LEU A 35 -3.29 0.67 8.40
N ASN A 36 -4.38 1.33 8.01
CA ASN A 36 -5.60 1.43 8.81
C ASN A 36 -6.23 0.06 9.12
N ALA A 37 -6.11 -0.91 8.20
CA ALA A 37 -6.54 -2.28 8.45
C ALA A 37 -5.63 -2.98 9.47
N ASN A 38 -4.30 -2.80 9.37
CA ASN A 38 -3.36 -3.32 10.38
C ASN A 38 -3.63 -2.72 11.77
N LEU A 39 -3.86 -1.41 11.88
CA LEU A 39 -4.20 -0.75 13.16
C LEU A 39 -5.50 -1.27 13.80
N ARG A 40 -6.42 -1.78 12.99
CA ARG A 40 -7.68 -2.39 13.44
C ARG A 40 -7.55 -3.88 13.73
N GLY A 41 -6.35 -4.46 13.60
CA GLY A 41 -6.13 -5.91 13.77
C GLY A 41 -6.66 -6.76 12.61
N VAL A 42 -6.98 -6.15 11.46
CA VAL A 42 -7.47 -6.85 10.25
C VAL A 42 -6.33 -7.04 9.26
N ASP A 43 -5.30 -7.79 9.67
CA ASP A 43 -4.06 -7.94 8.90
C ASP A 43 -4.26 -8.53 7.50
N SER A 44 -5.31 -9.34 7.32
CA SER A 44 -5.70 -9.92 6.02
C SER A 44 -6.05 -8.88 4.94
N HIS A 45 -6.34 -7.64 5.35
CA HIS A 45 -6.63 -6.50 4.49
C HIS A 45 -5.56 -5.39 4.58
N GLY A 46 -4.51 -5.60 5.38
CA GLY A 46 -3.43 -4.63 5.57
C GLY A 46 -2.26 -4.79 4.61
N VAL A 47 -1.06 -4.44 5.06
CA VAL A 47 0.18 -4.46 4.25
C VAL A 47 0.50 -5.84 3.66
N LEU A 48 -0.07 -6.93 4.20
CA LEU A 48 -0.03 -8.26 3.59
C LEU A 48 -0.52 -8.27 2.13
N ARG A 49 -1.42 -7.35 1.76
CA ARG A 49 -1.96 -7.21 0.40
C ARG A 49 -1.08 -6.39 -0.54
N LEU A 50 0.02 -5.80 -0.07
CA LEU A 50 0.87 -4.92 -0.86
C LEU A 50 1.36 -5.59 -2.15
N GLU A 51 1.92 -6.80 -2.04
CA GLU A 51 2.41 -7.55 -3.21
C GLU A 51 1.30 -7.82 -4.22
N HIS A 52 0.11 -8.21 -3.74
CA HIS A 52 -1.05 -8.48 -4.58
C HIS A 52 -1.48 -7.22 -5.36
N TYR A 53 -1.57 -6.06 -4.72
CA TYR A 53 -1.90 -4.82 -5.40
C TYR A 53 -0.83 -4.41 -6.42
N VAL A 54 0.46 -4.53 -6.06
CA VAL A 54 1.57 -4.25 -6.99
C VAL A 54 1.48 -5.14 -8.23
N LYS A 55 1.22 -6.45 -8.07
CA LYS A 55 1.03 -7.38 -9.19
C LYS A 55 -0.14 -6.97 -10.08
N ARG A 56 -1.29 -6.62 -9.48
CA ARG A 56 -2.48 -6.19 -10.25
C ARG A 56 -2.24 -4.89 -11.02
N ILE A 57 -1.56 -3.92 -10.40
CA ILE A 57 -1.15 -2.66 -11.05
C ILE A 57 -0.19 -2.93 -12.22
N LYS A 58 0.78 -3.84 -12.05
CA LYS A 58 1.72 -4.22 -13.12
C LYS A 58 1.02 -4.94 -14.28
N SER A 59 0.03 -5.78 -13.99
CA SER A 59 -0.74 -6.50 -15.01
C SER A 59 -1.76 -5.66 -15.77
N GLY A 60 -1.95 -4.38 -15.41
CA GLY A 60 -2.99 -3.52 -16.00
C GLY A 60 -4.41 -3.77 -15.47
N CYS A 61 -4.60 -4.75 -14.59
CA CYS A 61 -5.89 -5.04 -13.94
C CYS A 61 -6.37 -3.95 -12.95
N ILE A 62 -5.53 -2.96 -12.63
CA ILE A 62 -5.87 -1.77 -11.84
C ILE A 62 -5.36 -0.55 -12.60
N ASN A 63 -6.24 0.43 -12.81
CA ASN A 63 -5.90 1.68 -13.48
C ASN A 63 -5.10 2.60 -12.54
N LYS A 64 -4.09 3.27 -13.09
CA LYS A 64 -3.16 4.16 -12.36
C LYS A 64 -3.44 5.64 -12.61
N TYR A 65 -4.27 5.96 -13.59
CA TYR A 65 -4.42 7.32 -14.14
C TYR A 65 -5.76 7.99 -13.78
N VAL A 66 -6.54 7.37 -12.89
CA VAL A 66 -7.86 7.87 -12.45
C VAL A 66 -7.78 8.49 -11.08
#